data_AF-A0A945AWA1-F1
#
_entry.id   AF-A0A945AWA1-F1
#
_cell.length_a   1.000
_cell.length_b   1.000
_cell.length_c   1.000
_cell.angle_alpha   90.00
_cell.angle_beta   90.00
_cell.angle_gamma   90.00
#
_symmetry.space_group_name_H-M   'P 1'
#
loop_
_entity.id
_entity.type
_entity.pdbx_description
1 polymer ?
#
loop_
_entity_poly.entity_id
_entity_poly.type
_entity_poly.pdbx_seq_one_letter_code
_entity_poly.pdbx_strand_id
1 'polypeptide(L)'
;EALDAIGPSGGCSPQQAVETVVRLSKKDPRHDLVSRRIESDADAVRVLTMHSAKGLQFRCVIVADLWKPAMKNVYAKSYPTIFYDDDGRRKVDIGFAVERASITARQRQHEAEDQESKRLFYVAATRAEHYLGILIADGKVPSIINQSFSFPNAYVYSSDLPVRLERNLKAATSVKGMTNAALPLVVDSSRRMSFSSIIATRSHEDIYRPERGGYDEHAMQTTSQPLLSESGNTAGQQVIDFPAGVTVGSTIHQIFEEVDTTIVPLEEEIQRIVKNKITNGRLRNFGENISKMVQETLTTPLGGPFGNDRLVDIPPSRCIPEMGFEMGLGGQQKNIKVSSVGKVLKECLSPQDPLANYAEILCGPAFEIPIGGLLTGSVDAVLGLPGSRSDHPKLAICDYKSNRLHTAGMQNPLQAYAPERIIEAMEVHHYPLQAILYGTALYRMLRWRRPRANPDQCIVGIVYVFTRGMKGADTPTDNQGRRYGVFTWRAPEGLWQKLSDLLAGKHEATT
;
A
#
# COMPACT_ATOMS: atom_id res chain seq x y z
N GLU A 1 -12.97 10.71 -20.71
CA GLU A 1 -14.23 11.02 -20.00
C GLU A 1 -14.07 12.07 -18.91
N ALA A 2 -13.19 11.92 -17.92
CA ALA A 2 -13.08 12.89 -16.81
C ALA A 2 -12.59 14.31 -17.15
N LEU A 3 -12.08 14.55 -18.36
CA LEU A 3 -11.52 15.85 -18.78
C LEU A 3 -12.51 16.75 -19.54
N ASP A 4 -13.69 16.24 -19.92
CA ASP A 4 -14.75 17.06 -20.55
C ASP A 4 -15.61 17.81 -19.54
N ALA A 5 -15.51 17.48 -18.25
CA ALA A 5 -16.38 18.03 -17.20
C ALA A 5 -15.78 19.25 -16.46
N ILE A 6 -14.58 19.71 -16.83
CA ILE A 6 -13.83 20.69 -16.04
C ILE A 6 -13.52 21.93 -16.89
N GLY A 7 -14.57 22.67 -17.25
CA GLY A 7 -14.46 23.99 -17.86
C GLY A 7 -15.82 24.54 -18.29
N PRO A 8 -16.03 25.87 -18.28
CA PRO A 8 -17.33 26.48 -18.60
C PRO A 8 -17.81 26.24 -20.05
N SER A 9 -16.96 25.67 -20.92
CA SER A 9 -17.25 25.33 -22.33
C SER A 9 -16.97 23.87 -22.70
N GLY A 10 -16.81 22.96 -21.72
CA GLY A 10 -16.67 21.52 -21.98
C GLY A 10 -15.34 21.12 -22.64
N GLY A 11 -14.26 21.86 -22.37
CA GLY A 11 -12.92 21.52 -22.84
C GLY A 11 -11.87 21.73 -21.76
N CYS A 12 -10.88 20.85 -21.74
CA CYS A 12 -9.72 20.91 -20.86
C CYS A 12 -8.61 21.78 -21.47
N SER A 13 -8.06 22.73 -20.71
CA SER A 13 -6.87 23.47 -21.15
C SER A 13 -5.64 22.54 -21.23
N PRO A 14 -4.62 22.86 -22.06
CA PRO A 14 -3.39 22.06 -22.14
C PRO A 14 -2.71 21.88 -20.78
N GLN A 15 -2.79 22.88 -19.91
CA GLN A 15 -2.18 22.87 -18.59
C GLN A 15 -2.91 21.91 -17.63
N GLN A 16 -4.24 21.93 -17.64
CA GLN A 16 -5.08 20.99 -16.88
C GLN A 16 -4.94 19.55 -17.39
N ALA A 17 -4.74 19.38 -18.71
CA ALA A 17 -4.51 18.06 -19.31
C ALA A 17 -3.18 17.49 -18.83
N VAL A 18 -2.12 18.30 -18.84
CA VAL A 18 -0.79 17.91 -18.32
C VAL A 18 -0.86 17.58 -16.84
N GLU A 19 -1.52 18.40 -16.01
CA GLU A 19 -1.70 18.11 -14.58
C GLU A 19 -2.47 16.81 -14.34
N THR A 20 -3.50 16.54 -15.14
CA THR A 20 -4.30 15.32 -15.02
C THR A 20 -3.51 14.09 -15.48
N VAL A 21 -2.72 14.20 -16.56
CA VAL A 21 -1.82 13.12 -17.00
C VAL A 21 -0.73 12.86 -15.99
N VAL A 22 -0.16 13.91 -15.37
CA VAL A 22 0.80 13.80 -14.26
C VAL A 22 0.14 13.17 -13.02
N ARG A 23 -1.15 13.44 -12.78
CA ARG A 23 -1.92 12.82 -11.69
C ARG A 23 -2.25 11.35 -11.98
N LEU A 24 -2.54 10.99 -13.23
CA LEU A 24 -2.83 9.62 -13.66
C LEU A 24 -1.57 8.76 -13.74
N SER A 25 -0.45 9.29 -14.24
CA SER A 25 0.85 8.59 -14.22
C SER A 25 1.39 8.33 -12.82
N LYS A 26 0.82 9.03 -11.83
CA LYS A 26 1.08 8.89 -10.40
C LYS A 26 0.15 7.89 -9.69
N LYS A 27 -0.81 7.27 -10.38
CA LYS A 27 -1.66 6.18 -9.86
C LYS A 27 -1.01 4.80 -10.12
N ASP A 28 -1.21 3.86 -9.20
CA ASP A 28 -0.71 2.48 -9.32
C ASP A 28 -1.38 1.76 -10.51
N PRO A 29 -0.62 1.14 -11.44
CA PRO A 29 -1.16 0.33 -12.53
C PRO A 29 -2.00 -0.88 -12.08
N ARG A 30 -1.98 -1.22 -10.78
CA ARG A 30 -2.79 -2.30 -10.18
C ARG A 30 -4.09 -1.83 -9.53
N HIS A 31 -4.46 -0.54 -9.65
CA HIS A 31 -5.72 -0.02 -9.07
C HIS A 31 -6.96 -0.81 -9.54
N ASP A 32 -6.98 -1.32 -10.77
CA ASP A 32 -8.09 -2.14 -11.30
C ASP A 32 -8.03 -3.62 -10.89
N LEU A 33 -6.94 -4.08 -10.26
CA LEU A 33 -6.69 -5.48 -9.92
C LEU A 33 -6.85 -5.80 -8.42
N VAL A 34 -7.10 -4.82 -7.56
CA VAL A 34 -7.33 -5.06 -6.12
C VAL A 34 -8.81 -5.24 -5.84
N SER A 35 -9.35 -6.36 -6.33
CA SER A 35 -10.47 -7.02 -5.68
C SER A 35 -9.98 -8.36 -5.15
N ARG A 36 -9.54 -8.39 -3.90
CA ARG A 36 -9.31 -9.63 -3.16
C ARG A 36 -10.25 -9.71 -1.96
N ARG A 37 -11.02 -10.79 -2.00
CA ARG A 37 -11.96 -11.37 -1.04
C ARG A 37 -11.87 -10.84 0.39
N ILE A 38 -12.96 -10.20 0.80
CA ILE A 38 -13.37 -10.13 2.19
C ILE A 38 -14.04 -11.48 2.51
N GLU A 39 -13.59 -12.17 3.56
CA GLU A 39 -14.18 -13.45 4.00
C GLU A 39 -15.62 -13.32 4.54
N SER A 40 -16.16 -12.10 4.71
CA SER A 40 -17.49 -11.83 5.27
C SER A 40 -18.62 -11.60 4.26
N ASP A 41 -18.36 -11.58 2.95
CA ASP A 41 -19.40 -11.33 1.92
C ASP A 41 -20.14 -12.62 1.49
N ALA A 42 -20.37 -13.53 2.43
CA ALA A 42 -21.12 -14.76 2.17
C ALA A 42 -22.62 -14.48 1.93
N ASP A 43 -23.17 -13.44 2.58
CA ASP A 43 -24.60 -13.11 2.58
C ASP A 43 -24.94 -11.77 1.89
N ALA A 44 -24.17 -11.37 0.88
CA ALA A 44 -24.40 -10.12 0.13
C ALA A 44 -24.51 -10.33 -1.39
N VAL A 45 -25.30 -9.48 -2.06
CA VAL A 45 -25.37 -9.43 -3.53
C VAL A 45 -24.07 -8.85 -4.08
N ARG A 46 -23.40 -9.59 -4.96
CA ARG A 46 -22.12 -9.18 -5.55
C ARG A 46 -22.35 -8.44 -6.87
N VAL A 47 -21.91 -7.18 -6.93
CA VAL A 47 -21.88 -6.40 -8.17
C VAL A 47 -20.53 -6.60 -8.83
N LEU A 48 -20.51 -7.27 -9.98
CA LEU A 48 -19.29 -7.61 -10.70
C LEU A 48 -19.31 -7.04 -12.11
N THR A 49 -18.14 -6.64 -12.60
CA THR A 49 -17.96 -6.32 -14.02
C THR A 49 -17.85 -7.59 -14.85
N MET A 50 -18.18 -7.49 -16.14
CA MET A 50 -18.20 -8.64 -17.07
C MET A 50 -16.88 -9.37 -17.20
N HIS A 51 -15.79 -8.61 -17.26
CA HIS A 51 -14.44 -9.18 -17.33
C HIS A 51 -14.08 -9.93 -16.04
N SER A 52 -14.53 -9.42 -14.88
CA SER A 52 -14.28 -10.04 -13.57
C SER A 52 -15.13 -11.30 -13.33
N ALA A 53 -16.28 -11.43 -13.99
CA ALA A 53 -17.15 -12.60 -13.87
C ALA A 53 -16.71 -13.78 -14.75
N LYS A 54 -15.74 -13.59 -15.67
CA LYS A 54 -15.28 -14.62 -16.61
C LYS A 54 -14.70 -15.82 -15.85
N GLY A 55 -15.23 -17.01 -16.12
CA GLY A 55 -14.79 -18.25 -15.46
C GLY A 55 -15.40 -18.51 -14.08
N LEU A 56 -16.27 -17.61 -13.59
CA LEU A 56 -17.05 -17.80 -12.37
C LEU A 56 -18.48 -18.26 -12.72
N GLN A 57 -19.20 -18.80 -11.73
CA GLN A 57 -20.62 -19.16 -11.82
C GLN A 57 -21.33 -18.78 -10.51
N PHE A 58 -22.60 -18.40 -10.60
CA PHE A 58 -23.43 -17.98 -9.48
C PHE A 58 -24.82 -18.60 -9.58
N ARG A 59 -25.42 -18.94 -8.43
CA ARG A 59 -26.78 -19.50 -8.37
C ARG A 59 -27.82 -18.60 -9.05
N CYS A 60 -27.73 -17.30 -8.81
CA CYS A 60 -28.60 -16.27 -9.40
C CYS A 60 -27.75 -15.13 -9.98
N VAL A 61 -28.06 -14.68 -11.20
CA VAL A 61 -27.41 -13.54 -11.86
C VAL A 61 -28.47 -12.57 -12.38
N ILE A 62 -28.26 -11.28 -12.14
CA ILE A 62 -29.09 -10.21 -12.70
C ILE A 62 -28.22 -9.34 -13.61
N VAL A 63 -28.59 -9.25 -14.88
CA VAL A 63 -27.91 -8.46 -15.91
C VAL A 63 -28.66 -7.14 -16.08
N ALA A 64 -28.04 -6.02 -15.73
CA ALA A 64 -28.71 -4.72 -15.70
C ALA A 64 -28.59 -3.90 -17.00
N ASP A 65 -27.43 -3.92 -17.68
CA ASP A 65 -27.12 -2.87 -18.68
C ASP A 65 -26.54 -3.35 -20.02
N LEU A 66 -26.39 -4.66 -20.24
CA LEU A 66 -25.72 -5.22 -21.43
C LEU A 66 -26.58 -5.28 -22.70
N TRP A 67 -27.76 -4.68 -22.67
CA TRP A 67 -28.69 -4.64 -23.78
C TRP A 67 -28.54 -3.36 -24.61
N LYS A 68 -27.87 -2.32 -24.09
CA LYS A 68 -27.65 -1.08 -24.84
C LYS A 68 -26.66 -1.30 -25.99
N PRO A 69 -26.89 -0.75 -27.20
CA PRO A 69 -25.88 -0.73 -28.24
C PRO A 69 -24.65 0.03 -27.74
N ALA A 70 -23.46 -0.38 -28.20
CA ALA A 70 -22.22 0.34 -27.91
C ALA A 70 -22.43 1.83 -28.23
N MET A 71 -22.21 2.69 -27.23
CA MET A 71 -22.37 4.13 -27.46
C MET A 71 -21.41 4.55 -28.56
N LYS A 72 -21.92 5.21 -29.61
CA LYS A 72 -21.08 5.78 -30.66
C LYS A 72 -20.06 6.69 -29.99
N ASN A 73 -18.81 6.27 -29.99
CA ASN A 73 -17.74 7.06 -29.42
C ASN A 73 -17.59 8.31 -30.29
N VAL A 74 -18.12 9.45 -29.81
CA VAL A 74 -18.10 10.74 -30.54
C VAL A 74 -16.65 11.16 -30.84
N TYR A 75 -15.69 10.62 -30.08
CA TYR A 75 -14.25 10.83 -30.19
C TYR A 75 -13.51 9.81 -31.09
N ALA A 76 -14.21 8.93 -31.81
CA ALA A 76 -13.60 7.96 -32.72
C ALA A 76 -12.81 8.58 -33.89
N LYS A 77 -12.78 9.92 -34.02
CA LYS A 77 -11.94 10.63 -34.99
C LYS A 77 -10.44 10.67 -34.60
N SER A 78 -10.07 10.36 -33.36
CA SER A 78 -8.70 10.60 -32.87
C SER A 78 -7.77 9.38 -32.86
N TYR A 79 -8.23 8.21 -33.31
CA TYR A 79 -7.41 6.99 -33.35
C TYR A 79 -7.59 6.22 -34.66
N PRO A 80 -6.53 5.60 -35.20
CA PRO A 80 -6.64 4.77 -36.40
C PRO A 80 -7.51 3.54 -36.13
N THR A 81 -8.55 3.35 -36.93
CA THR A 81 -9.37 2.12 -36.91
C THR A 81 -8.54 0.94 -37.42
N ILE A 82 -8.46 -0.11 -36.62
CA ILE A 82 -7.78 -1.37 -36.99
C ILE A 82 -8.84 -2.42 -37.27
N PHE A 83 -8.77 -3.07 -38.42
CA PHE A 83 -9.68 -4.13 -38.83
C PHE A 83 -8.90 -5.27 -39.50
N TYR A 84 -9.53 -6.42 -39.66
CA TYR A 84 -8.97 -7.55 -40.42
C TYR A 84 -9.70 -7.66 -41.76
N ASP A 85 -8.98 -7.98 -42.84
CA ASP A 85 -9.61 -8.35 -44.10
C ASP A 85 -10.06 -9.82 -44.11
N ASP A 86 -10.72 -10.21 -45.20
CA ASP A 86 -11.28 -11.55 -45.37
C ASP A 86 -10.18 -12.63 -45.44
N ASP A 87 -8.93 -12.24 -45.73
CA ASP A 87 -7.73 -13.08 -45.69
C ASP A 87 -7.06 -13.12 -44.29
N GLY A 88 -7.68 -12.50 -43.28
CA GLY A 88 -7.19 -12.45 -41.90
C GLY A 88 -6.00 -11.51 -41.68
N ARG A 89 -5.66 -10.65 -42.65
CA ARG A 89 -4.56 -9.69 -42.53
C ARG A 89 -5.02 -8.45 -41.78
N ARG A 90 -4.23 -8.05 -40.78
CA ARG A 90 -4.46 -6.83 -40.01
C ARG A 90 -4.24 -5.60 -40.91
N LYS A 91 -5.28 -4.78 -41.07
CA LYS A 91 -5.27 -3.50 -41.79
C LYS A 91 -5.53 -2.34 -40.81
N VAL A 92 -4.87 -1.23 -41.09
CA VAL A 92 -5.03 0.03 -40.34
C VAL A 92 -5.62 1.05 -41.31
N ASP A 93 -6.78 1.61 -40.98
CA ASP A 93 -7.36 2.70 -41.75
C ASP A 93 -6.57 3.97 -41.49
N ILE A 94 -5.82 4.42 -42.50
CA ILE A 94 -5.12 5.72 -42.50
C ILE A 94 -6.05 6.88 -42.87
N GLY A 95 -7.32 6.59 -43.18
CA GLY A 95 -8.35 7.59 -43.49
C GLY A 95 -8.52 8.67 -42.42
N PHE A 96 -8.19 8.34 -41.16
CA PHE A 96 -8.16 9.30 -40.06
C PHE A 96 -7.12 10.43 -40.27
N ALA A 97 -6.00 10.15 -40.95
CA ALA A 97 -4.91 11.10 -41.20
C ALA A 97 -5.16 12.01 -42.42
N VAL A 98 -6.13 11.65 -43.27
CA VAL A 98 -6.50 12.39 -44.49
C VAL A 98 -7.96 12.85 -44.47
N GLU A 99 -8.59 12.87 -43.29
CA GLU A 99 -10.00 13.25 -43.05
C GLU A 99 -11.03 12.53 -43.94
N ARG A 100 -10.69 11.34 -44.45
CA ARG A 100 -11.57 10.48 -45.26
C ARG A 100 -11.70 9.13 -44.58
N ALA A 101 -12.71 8.98 -43.72
CA ALA A 101 -12.98 7.69 -43.09
C ALA A 101 -13.42 6.65 -44.13
N SER A 102 -12.76 5.50 -44.16
CA SER A 102 -13.18 4.39 -45.03
C SER A 102 -14.52 3.83 -44.54
N ILE A 103 -15.54 3.83 -45.41
CA ILE A 103 -16.87 3.27 -45.11
C ILE A 103 -16.73 1.79 -44.71
N THR A 104 -15.87 1.05 -45.41
CA THR A 104 -15.60 -0.37 -45.14
C THR A 104 -14.94 -0.58 -43.77
N ALA A 105 -13.98 0.26 -43.39
CA ALA A 105 -13.32 0.17 -42.08
C ALA A 105 -14.30 0.45 -40.94
N ARG A 106 -15.13 1.48 -41.11
CA ARG A 106 -16.17 1.85 -40.14
C ARG A 106 -17.22 0.76 -39.98
N GLN A 107 -17.65 0.14 -41.07
CA GLN A 107 -18.61 -0.96 -41.04
C GLN A 107 -18.02 -2.19 -40.32
N ARG A 108 -16.80 -2.59 -40.67
CA ARG A 108 -16.12 -3.73 -40.01
C ARG A 108 -15.84 -3.48 -38.53
N GLN A 109 -15.50 -2.25 -38.14
CA GLN A 109 -15.34 -1.89 -36.73
C GLN A 109 -16.68 -2.04 -35.97
N HIS A 110 -17.76 -1.53 -36.54
CA HIS A 110 -19.09 -1.64 -35.92
C HIS A 110 -19.52 -3.11 -35.77
N GLU A 111 -19.28 -3.93 -36.81
CA GLU A 111 -19.55 -5.36 -36.76
C GLU A 111 -18.72 -6.07 -35.68
N ALA A 112 -17.44 -5.71 -35.52
CA ALA A 112 -16.58 -6.27 -34.47
C ALA A 112 -17.01 -5.84 -33.06
N GLU A 113 -17.40 -4.58 -32.86
CA GLU A 113 -17.95 -4.07 -31.60
C GLU A 113 -19.29 -4.72 -31.25
N ASP A 114 -20.15 -4.96 -32.24
CA ASP A 114 -21.41 -5.68 -32.08
C ASP A 114 -21.16 -7.16 -31.71
N GLN A 115 -20.18 -7.81 -32.33
CA GLN A 115 -19.77 -9.19 -32.00
C GLN A 115 -19.20 -9.29 -30.58
N GLU A 116 -18.37 -8.33 -30.17
CA GLU A 116 -17.83 -8.31 -28.81
C GLU A 116 -18.93 -8.06 -27.78
N SER A 117 -19.88 -7.16 -28.07
CA SER A 117 -21.05 -6.93 -27.21
C SER A 117 -21.89 -8.21 -27.06
N LYS A 118 -22.10 -8.97 -28.14
CA LYS A 118 -22.79 -10.28 -28.11
C LYS A 118 -22.03 -11.28 -27.24
N ARG A 119 -20.71 -11.33 -27.38
CA ARG A 119 -19.84 -12.22 -26.61
C ARG A 119 -19.91 -11.88 -25.11
N LEU A 120 -19.87 -10.60 -24.76
CA LEU A 120 -19.98 -10.15 -23.38
C LEU A 120 -21.35 -10.49 -22.81
N PHE A 121 -22.44 -10.22 -23.53
CA PHE A 121 -23.78 -10.60 -23.10
C PHE A 121 -23.91 -12.12 -22.87
N TYR A 122 -23.37 -12.93 -23.79
CA TYR A 122 -23.31 -14.38 -23.65
C TYR A 122 -22.54 -14.82 -22.40
N VAL A 123 -21.38 -14.20 -22.14
CA VAL A 123 -20.61 -14.48 -20.91
C VAL A 123 -21.46 -14.18 -19.67
N ALA A 124 -22.20 -13.06 -19.64
CA ALA A 124 -23.07 -12.67 -18.52
C ALA A 124 -24.17 -13.69 -18.27
N ALA A 125 -24.93 -13.99 -19.32
CA ALA A 125 -26.08 -14.88 -19.25
C ALA A 125 -25.65 -16.28 -18.77
N THR A 126 -24.51 -16.78 -19.25
CA THR A 126 -23.97 -18.09 -18.88
C THR A 126 -23.30 -18.15 -17.50
N ARG A 127 -23.24 -17.04 -16.74
CA ARG A 127 -22.77 -17.08 -15.35
C ARG A 127 -23.83 -17.63 -14.40
N ALA A 128 -25.11 -17.65 -14.81
CA ALA A 128 -26.22 -18.14 -14.00
C ALA A 128 -26.29 -19.67 -13.99
N GLU A 129 -26.39 -20.27 -12.81
CA GLU A 129 -26.60 -21.72 -12.64
C GLU A 129 -28.09 -22.08 -12.50
N HIS A 130 -28.86 -21.31 -11.74
CA HIS A 130 -30.28 -21.59 -11.48
C HIS A 130 -31.23 -20.48 -11.93
N TYR A 131 -30.80 -19.22 -11.87
CA TYR A 131 -31.63 -18.08 -12.25
C TYR A 131 -30.85 -16.99 -12.99
N LEU A 132 -31.39 -16.60 -14.14
CA LEU A 132 -30.96 -15.43 -14.89
C LEU A 132 -32.11 -14.43 -14.94
N GLY A 133 -31.88 -13.23 -14.40
CA GLY A 133 -32.73 -12.07 -14.61
C GLY A 133 -32.05 -11.09 -15.56
N ILE A 134 -32.76 -10.58 -16.56
CA ILE A 134 -32.26 -9.53 -17.45
C ILE A 134 -33.20 -8.33 -17.29
N LEU A 135 -32.66 -7.20 -16.84
CA LEU A 135 -33.42 -5.97 -16.75
C LEU A 135 -33.37 -5.27 -18.10
N ILE A 136 -34.55 -4.98 -18.66
CA ILE A 136 -34.70 -4.28 -19.93
C ILE A 136 -35.58 -3.07 -19.67
N ALA A 137 -35.17 -1.89 -20.14
CA ALA A 137 -36.03 -0.71 -20.08
C ALA A 137 -37.06 -0.75 -21.20
N ASP A 138 -38.29 -0.33 -20.90
CA ASP A 138 -39.39 -0.34 -21.87
C ASP A 138 -39.12 0.59 -23.07
N GLY A 139 -39.56 0.17 -24.26
CA GLY A 139 -39.48 0.95 -25.50
C GLY A 139 -38.32 0.65 -26.45
N LYS A 140 -37.34 -0.20 -26.10
CA LYS A 140 -36.34 -0.74 -27.04
C LYS A 140 -35.90 -2.15 -26.62
N VAL A 141 -36.58 -3.19 -27.10
CA VAL A 141 -36.03 -4.55 -27.04
C VAL A 141 -34.86 -4.62 -28.02
N PRO A 142 -33.60 -4.75 -27.58
CA PRO A 142 -32.48 -4.65 -28.50
C PRO A 142 -32.33 -5.97 -29.26
N SER A 143 -31.96 -5.86 -30.53
CA SER A 143 -31.73 -7.01 -31.43
C SER A 143 -30.76 -8.04 -30.85
N ILE A 144 -29.86 -7.62 -29.95
CA ILE A 144 -28.83 -8.48 -29.36
C ILE A 144 -29.41 -9.62 -28.50
N ILE A 145 -30.51 -9.40 -27.79
CA ILE A 145 -31.13 -10.43 -26.92
C ILE A 145 -31.75 -11.52 -27.80
N ASN A 146 -32.57 -11.11 -28.77
CA ASN A 146 -33.24 -12.02 -29.72
C ASN A 146 -32.26 -12.71 -30.69
N GLN A 147 -31.12 -12.07 -31.01
CA GLN A 147 -30.08 -12.67 -31.86
C GLN A 147 -29.14 -13.62 -31.11
N SER A 148 -28.96 -13.44 -29.80
CA SER A 148 -27.99 -14.23 -29.03
C SER A 148 -28.63 -15.42 -28.32
N PHE A 149 -29.93 -15.35 -27.99
CA PHE A 149 -30.65 -16.41 -27.29
C PHE A 149 -32.11 -16.48 -27.72
N SER A 150 -32.62 -17.71 -27.85
CA SER A 150 -34.06 -17.96 -27.97
C SER A 150 -34.65 -18.14 -26.57
N PHE A 151 -35.05 -17.04 -25.93
CA PHE A 151 -35.79 -17.14 -24.67
C PHE A 151 -37.26 -17.46 -24.96
N PRO A 152 -37.85 -18.48 -24.31
CA PRO A 152 -39.30 -18.67 -24.37
C PRO A 152 -39.98 -17.42 -23.77
N ASN A 153 -41.05 -16.93 -24.41
CA ASN A 153 -41.79 -15.71 -24.06
C ASN A 153 -42.11 -15.61 -22.56
N ALA A 154 -41.23 -14.97 -21.79
CA ALA A 154 -41.37 -14.72 -20.37
C ALA A 154 -40.90 -13.28 -20.06
N TYR A 155 -41.50 -12.32 -20.75
CA TYR A 155 -41.39 -10.92 -20.37
C TYR A 155 -42.35 -10.68 -19.20
N VAL A 156 -41.81 -10.18 -18.08
CA VAL A 156 -42.62 -9.74 -16.94
C VAL A 156 -42.36 -8.25 -16.78
N TYR A 157 -43.39 -7.43 -16.93
CA TYR A 157 -43.28 -6.00 -16.69
C TYR A 157 -43.12 -5.72 -15.20
N SER A 158 -42.47 -4.63 -14.82
CA SER A 158 -42.28 -4.27 -13.40
C SER A 158 -43.61 -4.10 -12.65
N SER A 159 -44.68 -3.74 -13.36
CA SER A 159 -46.05 -3.66 -12.85
C SER A 159 -46.65 -5.03 -12.50
N ASP A 160 -46.19 -6.08 -13.16
CA ASP A 160 -46.75 -7.43 -13.09
C ASP A 160 -45.87 -8.37 -12.24
N LEU A 161 -44.75 -7.84 -11.73
CA LEU A 161 -43.86 -8.55 -10.82
C LEU A 161 -44.58 -8.71 -9.47
N PRO A 162 -44.85 -9.95 -9.02
CA PRO A 162 -45.44 -10.15 -7.71
C PRO A 162 -44.49 -9.59 -6.63
N VAL A 163 -45.06 -8.99 -5.59
CA VAL A 163 -44.32 -8.45 -4.42
C VAL A 163 -43.39 -9.51 -3.80
N ARG A 164 -43.69 -10.80 -4.03
CA ARG A 164 -42.90 -11.94 -3.59
C ARG A 164 -42.85 -13.01 -4.69
N LEU A 165 -41.65 -13.38 -5.13
CA LEU A 165 -41.44 -14.50 -6.06
C LEU A 165 -41.38 -15.81 -5.27
N GLU A 166 -42.48 -16.55 -5.23
CA GLU A 166 -42.50 -17.89 -4.64
C GLU A 166 -42.02 -18.91 -5.68
N ARG A 167 -40.73 -19.25 -5.63
CA ARG A 167 -40.22 -20.44 -6.31
C ARG A 167 -40.07 -21.55 -5.29
N ASN A 168 -40.74 -22.67 -5.53
CA ASN A 168 -40.52 -23.92 -4.81
C ASN A 168 -39.14 -24.49 -5.18
N LEU A 169 -38.08 -23.83 -4.71
CA LEU A 169 -36.77 -24.42 -4.63
C LEU A 169 -36.88 -25.49 -3.54
N LYS A 170 -36.80 -26.77 -3.93
CA LYS A 170 -36.66 -27.88 -2.98
C LYS A 170 -35.26 -27.82 -2.34
N ALA A 171 -35.01 -26.78 -1.54
CA ALA A 171 -33.97 -26.83 -0.54
C ALA A 171 -34.57 -27.58 0.66
N ALA A 172 -33.94 -28.67 1.06
CA ALA A 172 -34.28 -29.34 2.31
C ALA A 172 -33.86 -28.43 3.48
N THR A 173 -34.72 -27.48 3.83
CA THR A 173 -34.47 -26.56 4.95
C THR A 173 -35.22 -27.07 6.17
N SER A 174 -34.46 -27.58 7.14
CA SER A 174 -34.95 -27.95 8.47
C SER A 174 -35.60 -26.73 9.13
N VAL A 175 -36.90 -26.80 9.38
CA VAL A 175 -37.67 -25.76 10.08
C VAL A 175 -37.39 -25.85 11.58
N LYS A 176 -36.28 -25.27 12.04
CA LYS A 176 -36.20 -24.71 13.40
C LYS A 176 -36.50 -23.22 13.28
N GLY A 177 -37.46 -22.74 14.06
CA GLY A 177 -38.01 -21.39 13.97
C GLY A 177 -36.94 -20.33 13.81
N MET A 178 -36.98 -19.59 12.71
CA MET A 178 -36.11 -18.45 12.47
C MET A 178 -36.58 -17.30 13.36
N THR A 179 -35.79 -16.94 14.35
CA THR A 179 -35.86 -15.62 14.98
C THR A 179 -35.01 -14.66 14.16
N ASN A 180 -35.49 -13.43 13.95
CA ASN A 180 -34.67 -12.38 13.36
C ASN A 180 -33.40 -12.22 14.20
N ALA A 181 -32.23 -12.49 13.61
CA ALA A 181 -30.99 -12.06 14.20
C ALA A 181 -31.01 -10.52 14.25
N ALA A 182 -30.76 -9.93 15.42
CA ALA A 182 -30.51 -8.50 15.48
C ALA A 182 -29.33 -8.21 14.55
N LEU A 183 -29.57 -7.51 13.45
CA LEU A 183 -28.50 -7.06 12.58
C LEU A 183 -27.61 -6.17 13.45
N PRO A 184 -26.31 -6.49 13.63
CA PRO A 184 -25.41 -5.53 14.25
C PRO A 184 -25.50 -4.23 13.46
N LEU A 185 -25.37 -3.09 14.14
CA LEU A 185 -25.29 -1.79 13.46
C LEU A 185 -24.32 -1.94 12.30
N VAL A 186 -24.77 -1.61 11.08
CA VAL A 186 -23.90 -1.57 9.90
C VAL A 186 -22.83 -0.51 10.19
N VAL A 187 -21.67 -0.97 10.67
CA VAL A 187 -20.49 -0.13 10.76
C VAL A 187 -19.93 -0.09 9.37
N ASP A 188 -19.92 1.09 8.77
CA ASP A 188 -19.18 1.35 7.55
C ASP A 188 -17.70 1.08 7.83
N SER A 189 -17.27 -0.15 7.50
CA SER A 189 -15.93 -0.69 7.72
C SER A 189 -15.00 -0.37 6.56
N SER A 190 -15.43 0.49 5.63
CA SER A 190 -14.68 0.91 4.45
C SER A 190 -13.45 1.77 4.76
N ARG A 191 -13.27 2.21 6.02
CA ARG A 191 -12.15 3.06 6.40
C ARG A 191 -10.83 2.27 6.36
N ARG A 192 -9.97 2.64 5.43
CA ARG A 192 -8.56 2.23 5.41
C ARG A 192 -7.71 3.31 6.02
N MET A 193 -6.82 2.91 6.92
CA MET A 193 -5.83 3.76 7.54
C MET A 193 -4.43 3.22 7.25
N SER A 194 -3.47 4.11 7.15
CA SER A 194 -2.04 3.85 7.17
C SER A 194 -1.34 4.80 8.14
N PHE A 195 -0.09 4.51 8.49
CA PHE A 195 0.74 5.43 9.29
C PHE A 195 0.70 6.86 8.73
N SER A 196 1.00 7.05 7.45
CA SER A 196 1.01 8.37 6.80
C SER A 196 -0.37 9.04 6.85
N SER A 197 -1.47 8.28 6.74
CA SER A 197 -2.82 8.84 6.87
C SER A 197 -3.15 9.31 8.29
N ILE A 198 -2.66 8.60 9.31
CA ILE A 198 -2.83 8.98 10.72
C ILE A 198 -2.11 10.30 10.98
N ILE A 199 -0.85 10.40 10.53
CA ILE A 199 -0.04 11.62 10.70
C ILE A 199 -0.63 12.79 9.92
N ALA A 200 -1.14 12.58 8.70
CA ALA A 200 -1.79 13.63 7.91
C ALA A 200 -3.12 14.11 8.51
N THR A 201 -3.86 13.24 9.21
CA THR A 201 -5.12 13.63 9.88
C THR A 201 -4.88 14.66 10.99
N ARG A 202 -3.66 14.70 11.56
CA ARG A 202 -3.25 15.66 12.60
C ARG A 202 -3.28 17.12 12.14
N SER A 203 -3.09 17.39 10.84
CA SER A 203 -2.93 18.75 10.31
C SER A 203 -4.24 19.50 9.97
N HIS A 204 -5.41 18.86 10.17
CA HIS A 204 -6.79 19.34 9.91
C HIS A 204 -7.13 19.83 8.47
N GLU A 205 -8.34 19.46 8.02
CA GLU A 205 -8.98 19.74 6.71
C GLU A 205 -8.29 19.17 5.46
N ASP A 206 -8.45 17.86 5.23
CA ASP A 206 -8.82 17.32 3.91
C ASP A 206 -8.92 15.78 3.99
N ILE A 207 -10.16 15.28 4.02
CA ILE A 207 -10.45 13.86 3.90
C ILE A 207 -10.35 13.50 2.41
N TYR A 208 -9.60 12.42 2.15
CA TYR A 208 -9.37 11.74 0.87
C TYR A 208 -8.10 12.15 0.09
N ARG A 209 -6.99 11.48 0.43
CA ARG A 209 -5.81 11.38 -0.43
C ARG A 209 -5.61 9.91 -0.83
N PRO A 210 -5.56 9.58 -2.13
CA PRO A 210 -5.40 8.20 -2.57
C PRO A 210 -4.04 7.66 -2.10
N GLU A 211 -4.09 6.41 -1.65
CA GLU A 211 -3.00 5.57 -1.16
C GLU A 211 -1.68 5.83 -1.90
N ARG A 212 -0.67 6.26 -1.14
CA ARG A 212 0.74 6.07 -1.48
C ARG A 212 1.36 5.34 -0.31
N GLY A 213 2.08 4.25 -0.59
CA GLY A 213 3.01 3.65 0.35
C GLY A 213 3.91 4.72 0.97
N GLY A 214 4.37 4.46 2.19
CA GLY A 214 5.06 5.39 3.09
C GLY A 214 6.33 6.01 2.50
N TYR A 215 6.15 6.99 1.61
CA TYR A 215 7.23 7.82 1.13
C TYR A 215 7.32 9.05 2.03
N ASP A 216 8.08 8.90 3.11
CA ASP A 216 8.23 9.88 4.16
C ASP A 216 9.25 10.95 3.79
N GLU A 217 8.85 11.88 2.92
CA GLU A 217 9.48 13.20 2.91
C GLU A 217 8.41 14.28 3.08
N HIS A 218 8.07 14.55 4.34
CA HIS A 218 7.61 15.86 4.73
C HIS A 218 8.83 16.68 5.14
N ALA A 219 9.26 17.59 4.28
CA ALA A 219 10.23 18.61 4.63
C ALA A 219 9.59 19.59 5.62
N MET A 220 9.67 19.30 6.92
CA MET A 220 9.54 20.34 7.94
C MET A 220 10.91 21.01 8.06
N GLN A 221 10.97 22.31 7.78
CA GLN A 221 12.16 23.12 8.04
C GLN A 221 12.39 23.16 9.55
N THR A 222 13.32 22.35 10.04
CA THR A 222 13.77 22.38 11.43
C THR A 222 14.86 23.43 11.60
N THR A 223 14.50 24.61 12.12
CA THR A 223 15.45 25.58 12.68
C THR A 223 16.02 25.01 13.99
N SER A 224 17.15 24.31 13.90
CA SER A 224 17.89 23.84 15.08
C SER A 224 19.17 24.68 15.23
N GLN A 225 19.31 25.40 16.35
CA GLN A 225 20.52 26.16 16.67
C GLN A 225 21.67 25.21 17.07
N PRO A 226 22.94 25.51 16.70
CA PRO A 226 24.07 24.67 17.07
C PRO A 226 24.57 24.98 18.49
N LEU A 227 24.70 23.93 19.31
CA LEU A 227 25.54 23.92 20.51
C LEU A 227 26.93 23.38 20.12
N LEU A 228 27.96 24.18 20.43
CA LEU A 228 29.37 23.88 20.20
C LEU A 228 29.92 22.98 21.33
N SER A 229 30.67 21.93 21.00
CA SER A 229 31.88 21.54 21.74
C SER A 229 32.79 20.56 20.97
N GLU A 230 34.07 20.88 21.14
CA GLU A 230 35.42 20.38 20.80
C GLU A 230 35.71 19.12 19.93
N SER A 231 36.45 19.42 18.86
CA SER A 231 37.79 18.91 18.48
C SER A 231 38.13 17.41 18.58
N GLY A 232 38.05 16.72 17.44
CA GLY A 232 38.72 15.44 17.19
C GLY A 232 38.89 15.15 15.69
N ASN A 233 40.13 15.21 15.20
CA ASN A 233 40.68 14.78 13.90
C ASN A 233 39.69 14.55 12.72
N THR A 234 39.50 15.59 11.92
CA THR A 234 38.64 15.64 10.73
C THR A 234 39.42 15.38 9.43
N ALA A 235 39.66 14.11 9.10
CA ALA A 235 40.18 13.73 7.77
C ALA A 235 39.40 12.61 7.05
N GLY A 236 38.29 12.11 7.60
CA GLY A 236 37.49 11.02 6.98
C GLY A 236 35.97 11.14 7.04
N GLN A 237 35.42 12.23 7.61
CA GLN A 237 34.01 12.32 8.02
C GLN A 237 33.12 13.09 7.02
N GLN A 238 33.08 12.66 5.75
CA GLN A 238 32.18 13.26 4.77
C GLN A 238 30.86 12.47 4.69
N VAL A 239 29.75 13.14 5.00
CA VAL A 239 28.40 12.65 4.68
C VAL A 239 28.20 12.77 3.18
N ILE A 240 27.65 11.71 2.57
CA ILE A 240 27.43 11.66 1.13
C ILE A 240 26.21 12.51 0.81
N ASP A 241 26.44 13.68 0.19
CA ASP A 241 25.37 14.63 -0.07
C ASP A 241 24.77 14.47 -1.47
N PHE A 242 23.69 13.68 -1.56
CA PHE A 242 22.84 13.58 -2.74
C PHE A 242 21.48 14.27 -2.49
N PRO A 243 20.73 14.69 -3.54
CA PRO A 243 19.47 15.40 -3.40
C PRO A 243 18.50 14.72 -2.43
N ALA A 244 17.73 15.49 -1.67
CA ALA A 244 16.55 14.98 -0.99
C ALA A 244 15.38 14.88 -1.98
N GLY A 245 14.49 13.92 -1.77
CA GLY A 245 13.30 13.74 -2.59
C GLY A 245 12.62 12.39 -2.30
N VAL A 246 11.29 12.36 -2.27
CA VAL A 246 10.48 11.11 -2.28
C VAL A 246 10.99 10.12 -3.34
N THR A 247 11.29 10.61 -4.55
CA THR A 247 11.82 9.77 -5.64
C THR A 247 13.21 9.22 -5.32
N VAL A 248 14.03 10.01 -4.63
CA VAL A 248 15.36 9.56 -4.19
C VAL A 248 15.21 8.48 -3.12
N GLY A 249 14.42 8.73 -2.08
CA GLY A 249 14.16 7.73 -1.03
C GLY A 249 13.62 6.42 -1.59
N SER A 250 12.61 6.49 -2.47
CA SER A 250 12.07 5.31 -3.17
C SER A 250 13.13 4.52 -3.93
N THR A 251 14.05 5.22 -4.63
CA THR A 251 15.14 4.55 -5.35
C THR A 251 16.10 3.86 -4.39
N ILE A 252 16.40 4.49 -3.23
CA ILE A 252 17.27 3.88 -2.21
C ILE A 252 16.63 2.63 -1.62
N HIS A 253 15.32 2.62 -1.31
CA HIS A 253 14.64 1.44 -0.79
C HIS A 253 14.67 0.29 -1.80
N GLN A 254 14.40 0.57 -3.08
CA GLN A 254 14.49 -0.43 -4.15
C GLN A 254 15.90 -1.00 -4.33
N ILE A 255 16.94 -0.21 -4.05
CA ILE A 255 18.31 -0.74 -4.05
C ILE A 255 18.45 -1.76 -2.92
N PHE A 256 18.11 -1.40 -1.67
CA PHE A 256 18.21 -2.33 -0.53
C PHE A 256 17.34 -3.58 -0.67
N GLU A 257 16.21 -3.48 -1.36
CA GLU A 257 15.35 -4.63 -1.69
C GLU A 257 16.04 -5.63 -2.64
N GLU A 258 16.82 -5.15 -3.61
CA GLU A 258 17.39 -6.00 -4.67
C GLU A 258 18.83 -6.44 -4.43
N VAL A 259 19.57 -5.83 -3.51
CA VAL A 259 20.96 -6.25 -3.23
C VAL A 259 20.99 -7.67 -2.68
N ASP A 260 21.69 -8.57 -3.38
CA ASP A 260 21.99 -9.91 -2.89
C ASP A 260 23.31 -9.92 -2.10
N THR A 261 23.20 -10.03 -0.77
CA THR A 261 24.35 -10.07 0.14
C THR A 261 25.19 -11.34 0.04
N THR A 262 24.75 -12.36 -0.71
CA THR A 262 25.50 -13.61 -0.92
C THR A 262 26.48 -13.56 -2.09
N ILE A 263 26.37 -12.56 -2.97
CA ILE A 263 27.24 -12.41 -4.13
C ILE A 263 28.58 -11.79 -3.70
N VAL A 264 29.67 -12.39 -4.19
CA VAL A 264 31.04 -11.95 -3.91
C VAL A 264 31.77 -11.71 -5.24
N PRO A 265 32.43 -10.53 -5.44
CA PRO A 265 32.52 -9.42 -4.49
C PRO A 265 31.21 -8.62 -4.37
N LEU A 266 30.85 -8.23 -3.15
CA LEU A 266 29.60 -7.51 -2.84
C LEU A 266 29.57 -6.15 -3.55
N GLU A 267 30.73 -5.52 -3.71
CA GLU A 267 30.89 -4.22 -4.35
C GLU A 267 30.39 -4.24 -5.80
N GLU A 268 30.67 -5.32 -6.54
CA GLU A 268 30.21 -5.47 -7.93
C GLU A 268 28.69 -5.63 -7.99
N GLU A 269 28.10 -6.35 -7.05
CA GLU A 269 26.65 -6.51 -6.95
C GLU A 269 25.96 -5.19 -6.65
N ILE A 270 26.45 -4.44 -5.66
CA ILE A 270 25.93 -3.11 -5.32
C ILE A 270 26.02 -2.19 -6.54
N GLN A 271 27.18 -2.12 -7.20
CA GLN A 271 27.36 -1.27 -8.39
C GLN A 271 26.41 -1.68 -9.53
N ARG A 272 26.19 -2.98 -9.73
CA ARG A 272 25.26 -3.51 -10.73
C ARG A 272 23.82 -3.04 -10.45
N ILE A 273 23.34 -3.22 -9.21
CA ILE A 273 21.99 -2.81 -8.81
C ILE A 273 21.84 -1.28 -8.90
N VAL A 274 22.79 -0.52 -8.36
CA VAL A 274 22.78 0.95 -8.40
C VAL A 274 22.76 1.45 -9.85
N LYS A 275 23.59 0.88 -10.74
CA LYS A 275 23.60 1.25 -12.16
C LYS A 275 22.26 0.96 -12.84
N ASN A 276 21.62 -0.15 -12.51
CA ASN A 276 20.31 -0.52 -13.07
C ASN A 276 19.19 0.41 -12.60
N LYS A 277 19.21 0.81 -11.32
CA LYS A 277 18.19 1.67 -10.72
C LYS A 277 18.37 3.14 -11.07
N ILE A 278 19.59 3.58 -11.30
CA ILE A 278 19.93 4.97 -11.60
C ILE A 278 20.21 5.16 -13.11
N THR A 279 19.30 4.67 -13.94
CA THR A 279 19.44 4.74 -15.41
C THR A 279 19.04 6.11 -15.97
N ASN A 280 17.98 6.74 -15.45
CA ASN A 280 17.48 8.04 -15.90
C ASN A 280 16.99 8.88 -14.71
N GLY A 281 17.71 9.97 -14.36
CA GLY A 281 17.24 10.88 -13.32
C GLY A 281 18.30 11.76 -12.67
N ARG A 282 17.87 12.56 -11.67
CA ARG A 282 18.71 13.48 -10.88
C ARG A 282 19.88 12.79 -10.14
N LEU A 283 19.80 11.47 -9.97
CA LEU A 283 20.79 10.67 -9.25
C LEU A 283 21.90 10.09 -10.15
N ARG A 284 21.84 10.23 -11.48
CA ARG A 284 22.79 9.61 -12.43
C ARG A 284 24.26 9.87 -12.10
N ASN A 285 24.57 11.08 -11.64
CA ASN A 285 25.94 11.49 -11.30
C ASN A 285 26.37 11.07 -9.89
N PHE A 286 25.50 10.41 -9.13
CA PHE A 286 25.72 9.98 -7.75
C PHE A 286 25.88 8.46 -7.61
N GLY A 287 26.06 7.72 -8.71
CA GLY A 287 26.16 6.25 -8.68
C GLY A 287 27.26 5.72 -7.75
N GLU A 288 28.47 6.27 -7.82
CA GLU A 288 29.58 5.88 -6.95
C GLU A 288 29.29 6.21 -5.48
N ASN A 289 28.79 7.43 -5.24
CA ASN A 289 28.39 7.92 -3.93
C ASN A 289 27.30 7.03 -3.28
N ILE A 290 26.28 6.65 -4.05
CA ILE A 290 25.20 5.79 -3.56
C ILE A 290 25.71 4.37 -3.34
N SER A 291 26.56 3.84 -4.22
CA SER A 291 27.17 2.52 -4.04
C SER A 291 27.97 2.46 -2.74
N LYS A 292 28.79 3.50 -2.48
CA LYS A 292 29.53 3.64 -1.22
C LYS A 292 28.60 3.72 -0.01
N MET A 293 27.55 4.54 -0.07
CA MET A 293 26.58 4.66 1.03
C MET A 293 25.89 3.32 1.33
N VAL A 294 25.50 2.57 0.29
CA VAL A 294 24.85 1.25 0.44
C VAL A 294 25.82 0.27 1.07
N GLN A 295 27.07 0.21 0.60
CA GLN A 295 28.11 -0.64 1.19
C GLN A 295 28.38 -0.27 2.66
N GLU A 296 28.52 1.03 2.98
CA GLU A 296 28.68 1.52 4.36
C GLU A 296 27.48 1.13 5.22
N THR A 297 26.26 1.27 4.71
CA THR A 297 25.03 0.90 5.44
C THR A 297 24.99 -0.60 5.72
N LEU A 298 25.26 -1.42 4.70
CA LEU A 298 25.20 -2.89 4.82
C LEU A 298 26.24 -3.46 5.78
N THR A 299 27.40 -2.82 5.87
CA THR A 299 28.55 -3.29 6.67
C THR A 299 28.64 -2.66 8.06
N THR A 300 27.78 -1.71 8.40
CA THR A 300 27.74 -1.09 9.73
C THR A 300 27.13 -2.04 10.75
N PRO A 301 27.80 -2.31 11.90
CA PRO A 301 27.19 -3.06 13.00
C PRO A 301 25.98 -2.34 13.57
N LEU A 302 24.86 -3.04 13.79
CA LEU A 302 23.61 -2.41 14.19
C LEU A 302 23.59 -1.97 15.67
N GLY A 303 24.40 -2.59 16.53
CA GLY A 303 24.46 -2.24 17.95
C GLY A 303 23.21 -2.62 18.75
N GLY A 304 23.13 -2.12 19.98
CA GLY A 304 21.98 -2.33 20.87
C GLY A 304 21.59 -3.81 21.02
N PRO A 305 20.32 -4.19 20.82
CA PRO A 305 19.87 -5.58 20.94
C PRO A 305 20.42 -6.51 19.85
N PHE A 306 21.05 -5.97 18.80
CA PHE A 306 21.63 -6.71 17.67
C PHE A 306 23.15 -6.88 17.78
N GLY A 307 23.80 -6.20 18.74
CA GLY A 307 25.23 -6.32 18.96
C GLY A 307 26.06 -5.98 17.72
N ASN A 308 26.88 -6.93 17.27
CA ASN A 308 27.75 -6.76 16.09
C ASN A 308 27.12 -7.27 14.79
N ASP A 309 25.86 -7.71 14.81
CA ASP A 309 25.18 -8.15 13.60
C ASP A 309 25.09 -6.97 12.60
N ARG A 310 25.31 -7.27 11.31
CA ARG A 310 25.22 -6.31 10.21
C ARG A 310 24.19 -6.78 9.20
N LEU A 311 23.68 -5.86 8.39
CA LEU A 311 22.73 -6.21 7.33
C LEU A 311 23.36 -7.14 6.28
N VAL A 312 24.66 -6.99 6.01
CA VAL A 312 25.41 -7.87 5.10
C VAL A 312 25.46 -9.32 5.56
N ASP A 313 25.34 -9.58 6.88
CA ASP A 313 25.38 -10.93 7.44
C ASP A 313 24.04 -11.69 7.25
N ILE A 314 23.03 -11.02 6.69
CA ILE A 314 21.68 -11.55 6.52
C ILE A 314 21.45 -11.81 5.02
N PRO A 315 21.41 -13.09 4.59
CA PRO A 315 21.18 -13.43 3.18
C PRO A 315 19.73 -13.10 2.77
N PRO A 316 19.44 -12.87 1.48
CA PRO A 316 18.08 -12.59 1.01
C PRO A 316 17.08 -13.67 1.38
N SER A 317 17.51 -14.94 1.48
CA SER A 317 16.67 -16.06 1.94
C SER A 317 16.16 -15.94 3.39
N ARG A 318 16.74 -15.04 4.18
CA ARG A 318 16.33 -14.70 5.54
C ARG A 318 15.76 -13.29 5.66
N CYS A 319 15.52 -12.62 4.55
CA CYS A 319 14.89 -11.30 4.50
C CYS A 319 13.49 -11.44 3.89
N ILE A 320 12.51 -10.76 4.49
CA ILE A 320 11.23 -10.47 3.83
C ILE A 320 11.25 -8.98 3.51
N PRO A 321 11.68 -8.57 2.30
CA PRO A 321 11.61 -7.19 1.89
C PRO A 321 10.16 -6.79 1.60
N GLU A 322 9.85 -5.50 1.79
CA GLU A 322 8.54 -4.89 1.56
C GLU A 322 7.37 -5.75 2.09
N MET A 323 7.45 -6.17 3.36
CA MET A 323 6.39 -6.97 3.98
C MET A 323 5.12 -6.14 4.15
N GLY A 324 4.25 -6.21 3.15
CA GLY A 324 2.91 -5.66 3.19
C GLY A 324 2.03 -6.36 4.23
N PHE A 325 1.25 -5.58 4.98
CA PHE A 325 0.26 -6.11 5.90
C PHE A 325 -1.06 -5.37 5.80
N GLU A 326 -2.12 -6.11 6.14
CA GLU A 326 -3.46 -5.57 6.37
C GLU A 326 -3.95 -6.17 7.69
N MET A 327 -4.36 -5.31 8.63
CA MET A 327 -4.87 -5.77 9.91
C MET A 327 -6.22 -5.13 10.22
N GLY A 328 -7.19 -5.96 10.59
CA GLY A 328 -8.48 -5.51 11.08
C GLY A 328 -8.35 -4.75 12.39
N LEU A 329 -9.11 -3.65 12.50
CA LEU A 329 -9.20 -2.81 13.68
C LEU A 329 -10.61 -2.92 14.26
N GLY A 330 -10.71 -3.49 15.46
CA GLY A 330 -11.97 -3.53 16.22
C GLY A 330 -12.30 -2.21 16.93
N GLY A 331 -11.40 -1.22 16.84
CA GLY A 331 -11.45 0.01 17.62
C GLY A 331 -12.64 0.93 17.34
N GLN A 332 -13.23 0.88 16.14
CA GLN A 332 -14.31 1.80 15.76
C GLN A 332 -15.57 1.58 16.60
N GLN A 333 -15.87 0.33 16.95
CA GLN A 333 -17.02 -0.02 17.79
C GLN A 333 -16.83 0.41 19.25
N LYS A 334 -15.59 0.70 19.67
CA LYS A 334 -15.22 1.05 21.06
C LYS A 334 -14.59 2.44 21.19
N ASN A 335 -14.66 3.26 20.15
CA ASN A 335 -14.09 4.61 20.12
C ASN A 335 -12.61 4.67 20.54
N ILE A 336 -11.82 3.67 20.14
CA ILE A 336 -10.39 3.63 20.44
C ILE A 336 -9.67 4.66 19.60
N LYS A 337 -8.74 5.40 20.20
CA LYS A 337 -8.00 6.49 19.54
C LYS A 337 -6.51 6.19 19.50
N VAL A 338 -5.78 6.89 18.63
CA VAL A 338 -4.31 6.80 18.59
C VAL A 338 -3.69 7.19 19.94
N SER A 339 -4.29 8.13 20.66
CA SER A 339 -3.88 8.47 22.03
C SER A 339 -3.94 7.30 23.02
N SER A 340 -4.79 6.30 22.78
CA SER A 340 -4.83 5.08 23.59
C SER A 340 -3.58 4.21 23.40
N VAL A 341 -2.94 4.27 22.22
CA VAL A 341 -1.62 3.66 21.99
C VAL A 341 -0.58 4.33 22.88
N GLY A 342 -0.60 5.67 22.96
CA GLY A 342 0.28 6.44 23.85
C GLY A 342 0.14 6.03 25.32
N LYS A 343 -1.09 5.83 25.80
CA LYS A 343 -1.35 5.36 27.18
C LYS A 343 -0.73 3.99 27.45
N VAL A 344 -0.93 3.02 26.55
CA VAL A 344 -0.32 1.69 26.67
C VAL A 344 1.20 1.77 26.71
N LEU A 345 1.82 2.62 25.89
CA LEU A 345 3.26 2.84 25.95
C LEU A 345 3.70 3.41 27.29
N LYS A 346 3.04 4.47 27.79
CA LYS A 346 3.37 5.07 29.09
C LYS A 346 3.32 4.08 30.24
N GLU A 347 2.40 3.13 30.21
CA GLU A 347 2.30 2.07 31.22
C GLU A 347 3.44 1.04 31.14
N CYS A 348 3.96 0.79 29.93
CA CYS A 348 4.92 -0.29 29.70
C CYS A 348 6.38 0.19 29.64
N LEU A 349 6.62 1.45 29.29
CA LEU A 349 7.95 2.01 29.11
C LEU A 349 8.50 2.58 30.43
N SER A 350 9.78 2.36 30.67
CA SER A 350 10.49 3.03 31.77
C SER A 350 10.74 4.51 31.43
N PRO A 351 10.91 5.40 32.42
CA PRO A 351 11.26 6.80 32.17
C PRO A 351 12.58 7.01 31.43
N GLN A 352 13.47 6.01 31.44
CA GLN A 352 14.75 6.04 30.71
C GLN A 352 14.64 5.46 29.29
N ASP A 353 13.47 4.95 28.88
CA ASP A 353 13.27 4.41 27.54
C ASP A 353 13.32 5.55 26.49
N PRO A 354 14.01 5.36 25.35
CA PRO A 354 14.12 6.39 24.32
C PRO A 354 12.76 6.81 23.73
N LEU A 355 11.70 6.00 23.88
CA LEU A 355 10.36 6.32 23.40
C LEU A 355 9.44 6.88 24.51
N ALA A 356 9.93 7.08 25.73
CA ALA A 356 9.11 7.57 26.84
C ALA A 356 8.53 8.97 26.57
N ASN A 357 9.34 9.90 26.06
CA ASN A 357 8.88 11.24 25.67
C ASN A 357 7.86 11.16 24.53
N TYR A 358 8.08 10.29 23.56
CA TYR A 358 7.14 10.09 22.46
C TYR A 358 5.79 9.53 22.93
N ALA A 359 5.78 8.66 23.94
CA ALA A 359 4.55 8.15 24.54
C ALA A 359 3.69 9.29 25.14
N GLU A 360 4.32 10.31 25.72
CA GLU A 360 3.63 11.54 26.17
C GLU A 360 3.07 12.34 24.99
N ILE A 361 3.84 12.51 23.91
CA ILE A 361 3.40 13.19 22.69
C ILE A 361 2.14 12.51 22.12
N LEU A 362 2.13 11.17 22.07
CA LEU A 362 0.97 10.41 21.59
C LEU A 362 -0.27 10.59 22.48
N CYS A 363 -0.11 10.86 23.77
CA CYS A 363 -1.25 11.13 24.66
C CYS A 363 -1.88 12.51 24.43
N GLY A 364 -1.25 13.37 23.63
CA GLY A 364 -1.72 14.72 23.35
C GLY A 364 -2.99 14.79 22.48
N PRO A 365 -3.70 15.94 22.49
CA PRO A 365 -4.97 16.12 21.77
C PRO A 365 -4.85 15.94 20.25
N ALA A 366 -3.65 16.15 19.70
CA ALA A 366 -3.35 15.96 18.28
C ALA A 366 -3.51 14.50 17.80
N PHE A 367 -3.53 13.54 18.73
CA PHE A 367 -3.69 12.11 18.46
C PHE A 367 -5.04 11.55 18.93
N GLU A 368 -6.03 12.42 19.16
CA GLU A 368 -7.42 12.04 19.39
C GLU A 368 -8.13 11.56 18.10
N ILE A 369 -7.42 10.76 17.30
CA ILE A 369 -7.84 10.25 16.01
C ILE A 369 -8.46 8.87 16.23
N PRO A 370 -9.74 8.65 15.91
CA PRO A 370 -10.38 7.35 16.02
C PRO A 370 -9.69 6.31 15.14
N ILE A 371 -9.45 5.13 15.69
CA ILE A 371 -8.90 3.95 15.03
C ILE A 371 -10.05 3.03 14.62
N GLY A 372 -10.15 2.70 13.33
CA GLY A 372 -11.24 1.87 12.80
C GLY A 372 -10.98 1.31 11.40
N GLY A 373 -11.73 0.27 11.05
CA GLY A 373 -11.65 -0.37 9.73
C GLY A 373 -10.40 -1.24 9.55
N LEU A 374 -9.61 -0.97 8.52
CA LEU A 374 -8.38 -1.71 8.19
C LEU A 374 -7.16 -0.80 8.36
N LEU A 375 -6.12 -1.30 9.01
CA LEU A 375 -4.80 -0.67 9.00
C LEU A 375 -3.91 -1.39 7.98
N THR A 376 -3.39 -0.65 7.01
CA THR A 376 -2.49 -1.12 5.97
C THR A 376 -1.12 -0.45 6.08
N GLY A 377 -0.08 -1.17 5.68
CA GLY A 377 1.28 -0.67 5.67
C GLY A 377 2.24 -1.65 5.01
N SER A 378 3.49 -1.21 4.83
CA SER A 378 4.59 -2.02 4.31
C SER A 378 5.80 -1.82 5.20
N VAL A 379 6.35 -2.91 5.72
CA VAL A 379 7.62 -2.88 6.45
C VAL A 379 8.75 -3.03 5.43
N ASP A 380 9.73 -2.13 5.43
CA ASP A 380 10.83 -2.18 4.45
C ASP A 380 11.55 -3.53 4.45
N ALA A 381 11.91 -4.05 5.63
CA ALA A 381 12.42 -5.40 5.76
C ALA A 381 12.12 -6.04 7.12
N VAL A 382 11.74 -7.33 7.10
CA VAL A 382 11.81 -8.20 8.27
C VAL A 382 12.99 -9.14 8.11
N LEU A 383 13.95 -9.02 9.02
CA LEU A 383 15.26 -9.67 8.93
C LEU A 383 15.35 -10.86 9.90
N GLY A 384 15.74 -12.03 9.39
CA GLY A 384 16.08 -13.19 10.19
C GLY A 384 17.54 -13.15 10.65
N LEU A 385 17.76 -12.79 11.91
CA LEU A 385 19.08 -12.57 12.49
C LEU A 385 19.95 -13.84 12.52
N PRO A 386 21.28 -13.71 12.60
CA PRO A 386 22.18 -14.85 12.84
C PRO A 386 21.74 -15.72 14.03
N GLY A 387 21.84 -17.04 13.86
CA GLY A 387 21.37 -18.01 14.85
C GLY A 387 19.84 -18.17 14.95
N SER A 388 19.06 -17.52 14.07
CA SER A 388 17.62 -17.75 13.94
C SER A 388 17.32 -19.19 13.54
N ARG A 389 16.32 -19.80 14.17
CA ARG A 389 15.88 -21.19 13.94
C ARG A 389 14.43 -21.22 13.44
N SER A 390 14.04 -22.27 12.74
CA SER A 390 12.68 -22.37 12.18
C SER A 390 11.57 -22.52 13.24
N ASP A 391 11.91 -23.05 14.41
CA ASP A 391 11.02 -23.22 15.57
C ASP A 391 10.91 -21.95 16.42
N HIS A 392 12.03 -21.25 16.63
CA HIS A 392 12.12 -19.97 17.33
C HIS A 392 12.93 -18.96 16.49
N PRO A 393 12.27 -18.25 15.57
CA PRO A 393 12.95 -17.29 14.72
C PRO A 393 13.36 -16.06 15.53
N LYS A 394 14.57 -15.56 15.30
CA LYS A 394 15.03 -14.25 15.79
C LYS A 394 14.86 -13.24 14.67
N LEU A 395 13.95 -12.29 14.86
CA LEU A 395 13.51 -11.35 13.85
C LEU A 395 13.81 -9.91 14.26
N ALA A 396 14.27 -9.11 13.32
CA ALA A 396 14.37 -7.66 13.45
C ALA A 396 13.46 -6.97 12.42
N ILE A 397 12.82 -5.89 12.83
CA ILE A 397 12.09 -4.99 11.93
C ILE A 397 13.06 -3.90 11.52
N CYS A 398 13.34 -3.76 10.23
CA CYS A 398 14.27 -2.78 9.70
C CYS A 398 13.53 -1.79 8.81
N ASP A 399 13.89 -0.52 8.95
CA ASP A 399 13.36 0.58 8.13
C ASP A 399 14.52 1.47 7.65
N TYR A 400 14.56 1.74 6.35
CA TYR A 400 15.63 2.52 5.72
C TYR A 400 15.23 3.99 5.65
N LYS A 401 16.11 4.88 6.10
CA LYS A 401 15.85 6.33 6.12
C LYS A 401 16.95 7.08 5.38
N SER A 402 16.62 7.67 4.22
CA SER A 402 17.55 8.51 3.45
C SER A 402 17.48 10.00 3.82
N ASN A 403 16.88 10.34 4.97
CA ASN A 403 16.64 11.71 5.42
C ASN A 403 17.95 12.50 5.51
N ARG A 404 17.91 13.75 5.06
CA ARG A 404 19.01 14.70 5.23
C ARG A 404 18.83 15.46 6.55
N LEU A 405 19.64 15.15 7.55
CA LEU A 405 19.57 15.79 8.88
C LEU A 405 20.56 16.95 9.06
N HIS A 406 21.54 17.09 8.17
CA HIS A 406 22.54 18.16 8.21
C HIS A 406 22.17 19.33 7.28
N THR A 407 22.66 20.51 7.62
CA THR A 407 22.51 21.73 6.83
C THR A 407 23.75 22.01 5.99
N ALA A 408 23.57 22.75 4.89
CA ALA A 408 24.69 23.20 4.06
C ALA A 408 25.61 24.13 4.88
N GLY A 409 26.92 23.89 4.82
CA GLY A 409 27.93 24.68 5.55
C GLY A 409 28.23 24.22 6.97
N MET A 410 27.61 23.13 7.45
CA MET A 410 27.98 22.50 8.71
C MET A 410 29.41 21.93 8.62
N GLN A 411 30.28 22.27 9.58
CA GLN A 411 31.68 21.83 9.59
C GLN A 411 31.83 20.30 9.71
N ASN A 412 30.95 19.65 10.49
CA ASN A 412 30.91 18.19 10.62
C ASN A 412 29.48 17.69 10.39
N PRO A 413 29.09 17.44 9.13
CA PRO A 413 27.74 16.97 8.79
C PRO A 413 27.35 15.64 9.45
N LEU A 414 28.34 14.82 9.83
CA LEU A 414 28.09 13.52 10.46
C LEU A 414 27.48 13.68 11.87
N GLN A 415 27.77 14.79 12.55
CA GLN A 415 27.18 15.11 13.86
C GLN A 415 25.66 15.27 13.84
N ALA A 416 25.07 15.56 12.67
CA ALA A 416 23.62 15.57 12.52
C ALA A 416 22.98 14.18 12.66
N TYR A 417 23.78 13.12 12.62
CA TYR A 417 23.34 11.73 12.77
C TYR A 417 23.84 11.10 14.09
N ALA A 418 24.29 11.92 15.05
CA ALA A 418 24.59 11.44 16.39
C ALA A 418 23.34 10.84 17.07
N PRO A 419 23.46 9.88 17.98
CA PRO A 419 22.33 9.16 18.58
C PRO A 419 21.21 10.08 19.12
N GLU A 420 21.54 11.17 19.81
CA GLU A 420 20.57 12.14 20.33
C GLU A 420 19.78 12.82 19.20
N ARG A 421 20.47 13.20 18.11
CA ARG A 421 19.83 13.83 16.94
C ARG A 421 18.97 12.85 16.16
N ILE A 422 19.33 11.57 16.16
CA ILE A 422 18.48 10.53 15.59
C ILE A 422 17.20 10.36 16.43
N ILE A 423 17.29 10.36 17.76
CA ILE A 423 16.10 10.30 18.63
C ILE A 423 15.17 11.50 18.34
N GLU A 424 15.71 12.72 18.27
CA GLU A 424 14.94 13.90 17.89
C GLU A 424 14.28 13.74 16.51
N ALA A 425 15.02 13.25 15.50
CA ALA A 425 14.48 13.00 14.17
C ALA A 425 13.37 11.94 14.16
N MET A 426 13.52 10.88 14.97
CA MET A 426 12.49 9.85 15.14
C MET A 426 11.19 10.46 15.68
N GLU A 427 11.28 11.30 16.71
CA GLU A 427 10.12 11.98 17.31
C GLU A 427 9.45 12.95 16.33
N VAL A 428 10.23 13.81 15.67
CA VAL A 428 9.73 14.81 14.70
C VAL A 428 8.97 14.16 13.55
N HIS A 429 9.47 13.03 13.06
CA HIS A 429 8.82 12.30 11.95
C HIS A 429 7.80 11.25 12.43
N HIS A 430 7.55 11.14 13.73
CA HIS A 430 6.63 10.17 14.32
C HIS A 430 6.93 8.70 13.96
N TYR A 431 8.18 8.39 13.62
CA TYR A 431 8.62 7.02 13.32
C TYR A 431 8.41 6.01 14.47
N PRO A 432 8.44 6.39 15.76
CA PRO A 432 8.09 5.45 16.82
C PRO A 432 6.66 4.90 16.69
N LEU A 433 5.67 5.70 16.27
CA LEU A 433 4.32 5.18 16.00
C LEU A 433 4.34 4.16 14.86
N GLN A 434 5.08 4.44 13.79
CA GLN A 434 5.27 3.50 12.68
C GLN A 434 5.87 2.17 13.19
N ALA A 435 6.96 2.25 13.96
CA ALA A 435 7.63 1.10 14.56
C ALA A 435 6.66 0.24 15.40
N ILE A 436 5.81 0.89 16.20
CA ILE A 436 4.80 0.23 17.04
C ILE A 436 3.75 -0.49 16.19
N LEU A 437 3.27 0.14 15.12
CA LEU A 437 2.29 -0.46 14.22
C LEU A 437 2.90 -1.66 13.47
N TYR A 438 4.16 -1.54 13.02
CA TYR A 438 4.88 -2.61 12.33
C TYR A 438 5.16 -3.79 13.27
N GLY A 439 5.61 -3.52 14.50
CA GLY A 439 5.79 -4.54 15.53
C GLY A 439 4.50 -5.28 15.86
N THR A 440 3.39 -4.55 15.97
CA THR A 440 2.08 -5.17 16.23
C THR A 440 1.59 -6.00 15.02
N ALA A 441 1.88 -5.57 13.79
CA ALA A 441 1.59 -6.34 12.58
C ALA A 441 2.36 -7.67 12.57
N LEU A 442 3.68 -7.60 12.82
CA LEU A 442 4.55 -8.78 12.87
C LEU A 442 4.14 -9.73 14.00
N TYR A 443 3.80 -9.19 15.18
CA TYR A 443 3.28 -9.95 16.31
C TYR A 443 2.02 -10.75 15.93
N ARG A 444 1.04 -10.10 15.30
CA ARG A 444 -0.19 -10.75 14.83
C ARG A 444 0.10 -11.82 13.79
N MET A 445 1.01 -11.55 12.85
CA MET A 445 1.44 -12.55 11.86
C MET A 445 2.07 -13.78 12.52
N LEU A 446 2.98 -13.58 13.48
CA LEU A 446 3.65 -14.66 14.20
C LEU A 446 2.66 -15.52 14.99
N ARG A 447 1.69 -14.91 15.67
CA ARG A 447 0.62 -15.65 16.37
C ARG A 447 -0.15 -16.59 15.44
N TRP A 448 -0.37 -16.16 14.20
CA TRP A 448 -1.10 -16.96 13.22
C TRP A 448 -0.23 -18.04 12.57
N ARG A 449 0.98 -17.68 12.12
CA ARG A 449 1.89 -18.58 11.39
C ARG A 449 2.67 -19.53 12.29
N ARG A 450 2.94 -19.15 13.54
CA ARG A 450 3.78 -19.87 14.51
C ARG A 450 3.12 -19.87 15.90
N PRO A 451 1.97 -20.54 16.08
CA PRO A 451 1.19 -20.49 17.33
C PRO A 451 1.91 -21.06 18.56
N ARG A 452 2.99 -21.83 18.38
CA ARG A 452 3.80 -22.40 19.48
C ARG A 452 4.97 -21.51 19.89
N ALA A 453 5.37 -20.55 19.08
CA ALA A 453 6.47 -19.65 19.38
C ALA A 453 5.94 -18.44 20.18
N ASN A 454 6.69 -17.97 21.16
CA ASN A 454 6.38 -16.72 21.85
C ASN A 454 6.82 -15.53 20.95
N PRO A 455 5.87 -14.74 20.39
CA PRO A 455 6.22 -13.65 19.49
C PRO A 455 7.11 -12.57 20.13
N ASP A 456 6.98 -12.30 21.43
CA ASP A 456 7.80 -11.29 22.14
C ASP A 456 9.27 -11.71 22.20
N GLN A 457 9.54 -13.02 22.22
CA GLN A 457 10.90 -13.55 22.15
C GLN A 457 11.41 -13.65 20.71
N CYS A 458 10.51 -13.80 19.74
CA CYS A 458 10.86 -13.85 18.33
C CYS A 458 11.25 -12.47 17.78
N ILE A 459 10.58 -11.40 18.20
CA ILE A 459 10.88 -10.03 17.77
C ILE A 459 11.99 -9.48 18.68
N VAL A 460 13.24 -9.56 18.21
CA VAL A 460 14.42 -9.10 18.97
C VAL A 460 14.41 -7.59 19.16
N GLY A 461 13.96 -6.86 18.15
CA GLY A 461 13.85 -5.41 18.20
C GLY A 461 13.52 -4.80 16.86
N ILE A 462 13.57 -3.47 16.84
CA ILE A 462 13.38 -2.62 15.68
C ILE A 462 14.66 -1.82 15.44
N VAL A 463 15.01 -1.63 14.18
CA VAL A 463 16.15 -0.83 13.74
C VAL A 463 15.73 0.14 12.65
N TYR A 464 16.10 1.41 12.82
CA TYR A 464 16.00 2.44 11.79
C TYR A 464 17.42 2.81 11.37
N VAL A 465 17.71 2.64 10.09
CA VAL A 465 19.03 2.90 9.50
C VAL A 465 18.99 4.18 8.69
N PHE A 466 19.54 5.25 9.26
CA PHE A 466 19.72 6.54 8.60
C PHE A 466 20.98 6.48 7.74
N THR A 467 20.80 6.04 6.49
CA THR A 467 21.86 5.57 5.58
C THR A 467 22.97 6.59 5.38
N ARG A 468 22.67 7.89 5.44
CA ARG A 468 23.63 8.98 5.27
C ARG A 468 24.62 9.12 6.45
N GLY A 469 24.23 8.67 7.64
CA GLY A 469 25.01 8.78 8.88
C GLY A 469 25.92 7.58 9.16
N MET A 470 25.81 6.51 8.37
CA MET A 470 26.54 5.25 8.57
C MET A 470 27.83 5.24 7.74
N LYS A 471 28.89 4.63 8.27
CA LYS A 471 30.25 4.61 7.69
C LYS A 471 30.90 3.22 7.76
N GLY A 472 30.10 2.16 7.72
CA GLY A 472 30.60 0.78 7.83
C GLY A 472 31.21 0.50 9.21
N ALA A 473 32.34 -0.20 9.22
CA ALA A 473 33.08 -0.48 10.45
C ALA A 473 33.59 0.79 11.16
N ASP A 474 33.80 1.88 10.42
CA ASP A 474 34.31 3.15 10.93
C ASP A 474 33.19 4.09 11.44
N THR A 475 31.96 3.58 11.55
CA THR A 475 30.82 4.37 12.07
C THR A 475 31.10 4.82 13.51
N PRO A 476 31.11 6.14 13.79
CA PRO A 476 31.36 6.64 15.14
C PRO A 476 30.33 6.13 16.14
N THR A 477 30.79 5.98 17.38
CA THR A 477 29.96 5.64 18.54
C THR A 477 30.02 6.75 19.57
N ASP A 478 28.92 6.98 20.26
CA ASP A 478 28.92 7.81 21.46
C ASP A 478 29.51 7.06 22.67
N ASN A 479 29.53 7.74 23.83
CA ASN A 479 30.04 7.19 25.09
C ASN A 479 29.22 5.98 25.61
N GLN A 480 28.02 5.74 25.08
CA GLN A 480 27.15 4.61 25.42
C GLN A 480 27.27 3.47 24.40
N GLY A 481 28.14 3.59 23.41
CA GLY A 481 28.34 2.61 22.35
C GLY A 481 27.25 2.62 21.26
N ARG A 482 26.35 3.62 21.27
CA ARG A 482 25.32 3.82 20.23
C ARG A 482 25.96 4.42 18.99
N ARG A 483 25.58 3.91 17.83
CA ARG A 483 26.20 4.26 16.54
C ARG A 483 25.49 5.41 15.86
N TYR A 484 26.28 6.22 15.18
CA TYR A 484 25.76 7.29 14.35
C TYR A 484 24.92 6.71 13.20
N GLY A 485 23.77 7.34 12.95
CA GLY A 485 22.83 6.91 11.92
C GLY A 485 22.07 5.62 12.23
N VAL A 486 22.20 5.03 13.42
CA VAL A 486 21.46 3.81 13.79
C VAL A 486 20.63 4.04 15.02
N PHE A 487 19.31 3.90 14.89
CA PHE A 487 18.40 3.83 16.03
C PHE A 487 17.96 2.38 16.22
N THR A 488 18.10 1.87 17.44
CA THR A 488 17.61 0.54 17.82
C THR A 488 16.69 0.65 19.00
N TRP A 489 15.65 -0.19 19.03
CA TRP A 489 14.73 -0.25 20.15
C TRP A 489 14.22 -1.67 20.34
N ARG A 490 14.09 -2.08 21.61
CA ARG A 490 13.54 -3.37 22.01
C ARG A 490 12.30 -3.13 22.83
N ALA A 491 11.17 -3.68 22.38
CA ALA A 491 9.93 -3.61 23.12
C ALA A 491 10.02 -4.38 24.45
N PRO A 492 9.47 -3.83 25.55
CA PRO A 492 9.23 -4.59 26.77
C PRO A 492 8.33 -5.81 26.52
N GLU A 493 8.51 -6.85 27.33
CA GLU A 493 7.68 -8.06 27.27
C GLU A 493 6.19 -7.72 27.49
N GLY A 494 5.30 -8.34 26.72
CA GLY A 494 3.86 -8.12 26.77
C GLY A 494 3.36 -6.86 26.05
N LEU A 495 4.24 -5.95 25.61
CA LEU A 495 3.82 -4.73 24.92
C LEU A 495 3.05 -5.05 23.62
N TRP A 496 3.56 -5.97 22.79
CA TRP A 496 2.92 -6.33 21.54
C TRP A 496 1.53 -6.94 21.72
N GLN A 497 1.36 -7.74 22.78
CA GLN A 497 0.08 -8.29 23.15
C GLN A 497 -0.92 -7.20 23.51
N LYS A 498 -0.54 -6.29 24.44
CA LYS A 498 -1.41 -5.18 24.88
C LYS A 498 -1.85 -4.31 23.70
N LEU A 499 -0.92 -3.96 22.81
CA LEU A 499 -1.23 -3.18 21.60
C LEU A 499 -2.13 -3.94 20.64
N SER A 500 -1.86 -5.24 20.41
CA SER A 500 -2.72 -6.06 19.57
C SER A 500 -4.14 -6.18 20.12
N ASP A 501 -4.29 -6.32 21.44
CA ASP A 501 -5.59 -6.44 22.09
C ASP A 501 -6.34 -5.11 22.08
N LEU A 502 -5.65 -3.99 22.34
CA LEU A 502 -6.17 -2.62 22.16
C LEU A 502 -6.72 -2.43 20.74
N LEU A 503 -5.90 -2.67 19.70
CA LEU A 503 -6.32 -2.49 18.31
C LEU A 503 -7.44 -3.46 17.89
N ALA A 504 -7.58 -4.60 18.57
CA ALA A 504 -8.68 -5.55 18.35
C ALA A 504 -9.97 -5.15 19.09
N GLY A 505 -9.94 -4.10 19.91
CA GLY A 505 -11.07 -3.70 20.74
C GLY A 505 -11.34 -4.64 21.91
N LYS A 506 -10.35 -5.38 22.38
CA LYS A 506 -10.48 -6.12 23.65
C LYS A 506 -10.25 -5.12 24.79
N HIS A 507 -11.18 -5.12 25.74
CA HIS A 507 -11.24 -4.16 26.85
C HIS A 507 -9.90 -4.03 27.60
N GLU A 508 -9.51 -2.80 27.97
CA GLU A 508 -9.00 -2.54 29.33
C GLU A 508 -10.06 -3.13 30.28
N ALA A 509 -9.68 -4.18 31.00
CA ALA A 509 -10.49 -5.03 31.86
C ALA A 509 -11.65 -4.27 32.56
N THR A 510 -12.91 -4.70 32.54
CA THR A 510 -13.42 -5.81 33.39
C THR A 510 -12.41 -6.33 34.42
N THR A 511 -11.93 -5.42 35.27
CA THR A 511 -11.43 -5.71 36.62
C THR A 511 -12.16 -4.82 37.58
#